data_AF-A0A3M2UTY2-F1
#
_entry.id   AF-A0A3M2UTY2-F1
#
_cell.length_a   1.000
_cell.length_b   1.000
_cell.length_c   1.000
_cell.angle_alpha   90.00
_cell.angle_beta   90.00
_cell.angle_gamma   90.00
#
_symmetry.space_group_name_H-M   'P 1'
#
loop_
_entity.id
_entity.type
_entity.pdbx_description
1 polymer ?
#
loop_
_entity_poly.entity_id
_entity_poly.type
_entity_poly.pdbx_seq_one_letter_code
_entity_poly.pdbx_strand_id
1 'polypeptide(L)'
;MDDEFVANQNAGNPFGDDQDSDAAFWERVSEDFSVSDYFRLNPINLQSPAALAARDVAQECQSKWGIEIDPDDTLITTLYIEDPKLYPAPHRANVAHSMTLTEALLRNWQQKGNGDWFDHLGHLQPHHEGGLDCQVVDEKLPPYDCVAYEAVYRKSDPQHYDSTTQLRLTAEAFKQYIWDHNLQAGYLAYLKQFWQAHADDYNLMLKAGLFRAAWLQA
;
A
#
# COMPACT_ATOMS: atom_id res chain seq x y z
N MET A 1 45.03 -80.82 1.72
CA MET A 1 44.52 -79.82 0.75
C MET A 1 43.07 -80.20 0.61
N ASP A 2 42.31 -79.56 1.47
CA ASP A 2 41.08 -80.08 2.05
C ASP A 2 39.88 -79.34 1.48
N ASP A 3 38.70 -79.88 1.79
CA ASP A 3 37.39 -79.23 1.81
C ASP A 3 36.49 -79.42 0.57
N GLU A 4 36.05 -80.68 0.46
CA GLU A 4 34.67 -81.16 0.68
C GLU A 4 33.48 -80.17 0.62
N PHE A 5 32.44 -80.62 -0.10
CA PHE A 5 31.09 -80.05 -0.18
C PHE A 5 30.38 -79.98 1.18
N VAL A 6 29.75 -78.84 1.50
CA VAL A 6 28.53 -78.79 2.34
C VAL A 6 27.59 -77.71 1.82
N ALA A 7 26.34 -78.11 1.53
CA ALA A 7 25.22 -77.22 1.32
C ALA A 7 24.82 -76.58 2.66
N ASN A 8 24.70 -75.26 2.72
CA ASN A 8 23.93 -74.61 3.78
C ASN A 8 23.02 -73.53 3.20
N GLN A 9 21.73 -73.79 3.31
CA GLN A 9 20.65 -72.85 3.04
C GLN A 9 20.70 -71.76 4.10
N ASN A 10 20.94 -70.51 3.69
CA ASN A 10 20.46 -69.35 4.45
C ASN A 10 20.40 -68.13 3.52
N ALA A 11 19.38 -68.09 2.67
CA ALA A 11 18.93 -66.85 2.07
C ALA A 11 18.14 -66.09 3.15
N GLY A 12 18.87 -65.41 4.04
CA GLY A 12 18.27 -64.42 4.92
C GLY A 12 17.72 -63.29 4.06
N ASN A 13 16.41 -63.06 4.17
CA ASN A 13 15.71 -61.96 3.53
C ASN A 13 16.41 -60.63 3.87
N PRO A 14 16.88 -59.83 2.90
CA PRO A 14 17.52 -58.54 3.16
C PRO A 14 16.50 -57.45 3.54
N PHE A 15 15.21 -57.77 3.45
CA PHE A 15 14.13 -56.96 3.96
C PHE A 15 13.84 -57.44 5.37
N GLY A 16 14.50 -56.79 6.33
CA GLY A 16 14.09 -56.84 7.73
C GLY A 16 12.60 -56.57 7.82
N ASP A 17 11.95 -57.30 8.71
CA ASP A 17 10.55 -57.12 9.09
C ASP A 17 10.46 -55.80 9.89
N ASP A 18 10.73 -54.67 9.23
CA ASP A 18 10.57 -53.33 9.77
C ASP A 18 9.08 -52.98 9.72
N GLN A 19 8.33 -53.65 10.60
CA GLN A 19 7.07 -53.15 11.14
C GLN A 19 7.37 -52.05 12.18
N ASP A 20 8.34 -51.18 11.91
CA ASP A 20 8.39 -49.87 12.55
C ASP A 20 7.23 -49.08 11.96
N SER A 21 6.11 -49.27 12.64
CA SER A 21 4.76 -48.91 12.29
C SER A 21 4.67 -47.55 11.61
N ASP A 22 3.87 -47.49 10.54
CA ASP A 22 3.35 -46.22 10.03
C ASP A 22 2.83 -45.34 11.19
N ALA A 23 2.31 -45.95 12.26
CA ALA A 23 1.91 -45.28 13.49
C ALA A 23 3.04 -44.50 14.19
N ALA A 24 4.23 -45.09 14.37
CA ALA A 24 5.39 -44.39 14.96
C ALA A 24 5.93 -43.27 14.04
N PHE A 25 5.84 -43.45 12.72
CA PHE A 25 6.12 -42.38 11.75
C PHE A 25 5.11 -41.23 11.89
N TRP A 26 3.81 -41.52 11.95
CA TRP A 26 2.76 -40.51 12.11
C TRP A 26 2.75 -39.84 13.48
N GLU A 27 3.11 -40.57 14.55
CA GLU A 27 3.29 -40.04 15.90
C GLU A 27 4.44 -39.02 15.93
N ARG A 28 5.58 -39.35 15.32
CA ARG A 28 6.70 -38.41 15.15
C ARG A 28 6.36 -37.20 14.28
N VAL A 29 5.63 -37.39 13.17
CA VAL A 29 5.14 -36.28 12.32
C VAL A 29 4.15 -35.37 13.06
N SER A 30 3.43 -35.89 14.06
CA SER A 30 2.50 -35.11 14.88
C SER A 30 3.19 -34.32 15.99
N GLU A 31 4.33 -34.80 16.50
CA GLU A 31 5.13 -34.13 17.54
C GLU A 31 6.15 -33.14 16.98
N ASP A 32 6.64 -33.35 15.75
CA ASP A 32 7.74 -32.59 15.16
C ASP A 32 7.23 -31.62 14.08
N PHE A 33 7.33 -30.32 14.36
CA PHE A 33 7.08 -29.18 13.45
C PHE A 33 5.91 -29.38 12.46
N SER A 34 4.68 -29.20 12.94
CA SER A 34 3.51 -29.38 12.08
C SER A 34 3.57 -28.40 10.90
N VAL A 35 3.00 -28.79 9.76
CA VAL A 35 2.81 -27.90 8.61
C VAL A 35 2.15 -26.57 9.02
N SER A 36 1.29 -26.57 10.05
CA SER A 36 0.68 -25.37 10.61
C SER A 36 1.68 -24.45 11.32
N ASP A 37 2.68 -25.01 12.00
CA ASP A 37 3.74 -24.25 12.66
C ASP A 37 4.69 -23.63 11.63
N TYR A 38 4.97 -24.34 10.53
CA TYR A 38 5.73 -23.80 9.41
C TYR A 38 5.05 -22.56 8.80
N PHE A 39 3.73 -22.58 8.61
CA PHE A 39 2.96 -21.41 8.15
C PHE A 39 2.95 -20.24 9.15
N ARG A 40 2.90 -20.54 10.46
CA ARG A 40 2.92 -19.51 11.52
C ARG A 40 4.28 -18.85 11.69
N LEU A 41 5.35 -19.64 11.57
CA LEU A 41 6.72 -19.19 11.83
C LEU A 41 7.37 -18.50 10.63
N ASN A 42 6.83 -18.73 9.41
CA ASN A 42 7.30 -18.09 8.19
C ASN A 42 6.18 -17.24 7.54
N PRO A 43 5.73 -16.16 8.18
CA PRO A 43 4.73 -15.27 7.59
C PRO A 43 5.36 -14.50 6.43
N ILE A 44 4.90 -14.79 5.21
CA ILE A 44 5.27 -13.99 4.04
C ILE A 44 4.34 -12.78 3.98
N ASN A 45 4.88 -11.58 4.19
CA ASN A 45 4.12 -10.34 4.12
C ASN A 45 4.44 -9.57 2.83
N LEU A 46 3.43 -9.41 1.98
CA LEU A 46 3.52 -8.63 0.75
C LEU A 46 3.14 -7.17 1.04
N GLN A 47 4.06 -6.25 0.77
CA GLN A 47 3.78 -4.82 0.85
C GLN A 47 2.77 -4.44 -0.24
N SER A 48 1.69 -3.76 0.16
CA SER A 48 0.71 -3.27 -0.80
C SER A 48 1.24 -2.04 -1.57
N PRO A 49 0.72 -1.74 -2.77
CA PRO A 49 1.07 -0.52 -3.50
C PRO A 49 0.79 0.75 -2.67
N ALA A 50 -0.29 0.74 -1.87
CA ALA A 50 -0.64 1.85 -0.99
C ALA A 50 0.40 2.05 0.12
N ALA A 51 0.84 0.98 0.77
CA ALA A 51 1.89 1.08 1.80
C ALA A 51 3.23 1.56 1.21
N LEU A 52 3.55 1.17 -0.03
CA LEU A 52 4.71 1.70 -0.74
C LEU A 52 4.55 3.19 -1.05
N ALA A 53 3.40 3.58 -1.62
CA ALA A 53 3.09 4.96 -1.96
C ALA A 53 3.13 5.88 -0.72
N ALA A 54 2.49 5.48 0.38
CA ALA A 54 2.52 6.24 1.64
C ALA A 54 3.96 6.43 2.13
N ARG A 55 4.77 5.36 2.16
CA ARG A 55 6.18 5.47 2.56
C ARG A 55 6.97 6.43 1.67
N ASP A 56 6.81 6.31 0.36
CA ASP A 56 7.52 7.15 -0.61
C ASP A 56 7.12 8.62 -0.47
N VAL A 57 5.83 8.92 -0.30
CA VAL A 57 5.34 10.30 -0.04
C VAL A 57 5.92 10.85 1.26
N ALA A 58 5.87 10.09 2.36
CA ALA A 58 6.39 10.54 3.65
C ALA A 58 7.89 10.85 3.57
N GLN A 59 8.66 9.97 2.92
CA GLN A 59 10.09 10.15 2.73
C GLN A 59 10.41 11.36 1.84
N GLU A 60 9.66 11.57 0.77
CA GLU A 60 9.82 12.74 -0.10
C GLU A 60 9.48 14.03 0.65
N CYS A 61 8.37 14.04 1.39
CA CYS A 61 7.91 15.17 2.21
C CYS A 61 8.98 15.60 3.22
N GLN A 62 9.58 14.63 3.92
CA GLN A 62 10.65 14.89 4.86
C GLN A 62 11.94 15.36 4.18
N SER A 63 12.34 14.74 3.06
CA SER A 63 13.63 15.01 2.43
C SER A 63 13.66 16.31 1.61
N LYS A 64 12.61 16.60 0.83
CA LYS A 64 12.55 17.79 -0.03
C LYS A 64 12.01 19.01 0.68
N TRP A 65 11.02 18.84 1.54
CA TRP A 65 10.32 19.98 2.17
C TRP A 65 10.55 20.08 3.68
N GLY A 66 11.22 19.10 4.30
CA GLY A 66 11.50 19.10 5.73
C GLY A 66 10.23 19.00 6.59
N ILE A 67 9.19 18.34 6.07
CA ILE A 67 7.90 18.20 6.75
C ILE A 67 7.64 16.72 7.03
N GLU A 68 7.52 16.40 8.32
CA GLU A 68 7.05 15.10 8.77
C GLU A 68 5.53 15.07 8.72
N ILE A 69 4.98 14.16 7.92
CA ILE A 69 3.55 13.99 7.71
C ILE A 69 3.18 12.51 7.69
N ASP A 70 1.93 12.22 8.04
CA ASP A 70 1.26 10.98 7.67
C ASP A 70 0.48 11.22 6.36
N PRO A 71 0.86 10.58 5.24
CA PRO A 71 0.21 10.79 3.95
C PRO A 71 -1.25 10.33 3.88
N ASP A 72 -1.67 9.41 4.76
CA ASP A 72 -3.05 8.91 4.84
C ASP A 72 -3.94 9.83 5.70
N ASP A 73 -3.34 10.69 6.53
CA ASP A 73 -4.00 11.77 7.29
C ASP A 73 -3.67 13.18 6.76
N THR A 74 -3.12 13.27 5.55
CA THR A 74 -2.87 14.52 4.85
C THR A 74 -3.63 14.54 3.53
N LEU A 75 -4.39 15.60 3.29
CA LEU A 75 -5.32 15.72 2.18
C LEU A 75 -4.80 16.73 1.16
N ILE A 76 -4.84 16.40 -0.13
CA ILE A 76 -4.86 17.40 -1.20
C ILE A 76 -6.32 17.69 -1.54
N THR A 77 -6.72 18.96 -1.45
CA THR A 77 -8.12 19.35 -1.63
C THR A 77 -8.25 20.50 -2.61
N THR A 78 -9.15 20.34 -3.58
CA THR A 78 -9.62 21.41 -4.46
C THR A 78 -10.96 21.93 -3.96
N LEU A 79 -11.03 23.23 -3.69
CA LEU A 79 -12.20 23.97 -3.24
C LEU A 79 -12.67 24.93 -4.34
N TYR A 80 -13.98 25.08 -4.49
CA TYR A 80 -14.57 26.27 -5.11
C TYR A 80 -14.92 27.24 -3.99
N ILE A 81 -14.28 28.41 -3.99
CA ILE A 81 -14.45 29.40 -2.93
C ILE A 81 -15.03 30.68 -3.54
N GLU A 82 -15.83 31.42 -2.78
CA GLU A 82 -16.19 32.80 -3.13
C GLU A 82 -14.93 33.62 -3.39
N ASP A 83 -14.90 34.42 -4.46
CA ASP A 83 -13.71 35.20 -4.85
C ASP A 83 -13.28 36.10 -3.68
N PRO A 84 -12.06 35.91 -3.12
CA PRO A 84 -11.56 36.71 -2.02
C PRO A 84 -11.43 38.20 -2.33
N LYS A 85 -11.49 38.59 -3.61
CA LYS A 85 -11.52 40.00 -4.05
C LYS A 85 -12.90 40.63 -3.91
N LEU A 86 -13.96 39.83 -3.91
CA LEU A 86 -15.36 40.27 -3.90
C LEU A 86 -15.99 40.12 -2.51
N TYR A 87 -15.60 39.09 -1.77
CA TYR A 87 -16.20 38.73 -0.48
C TYR A 87 -15.13 38.70 0.63
N PRO A 88 -15.44 39.17 1.85
CA PRO A 88 -14.53 39.07 2.99
C PRO A 88 -14.49 37.64 3.54
N ALA A 89 -13.44 37.32 4.31
CA ALA A 89 -13.37 36.07 5.07
C ALA A 89 -14.42 36.02 6.22
N PRO A 90 -14.90 34.83 6.62
CA PRO A 90 -14.60 33.52 6.03
C PRO A 90 -15.28 33.36 4.67
N HIS A 91 -14.56 32.82 3.69
CA HIS A 91 -15.05 32.58 2.34
C HIS A 91 -15.88 31.31 2.31
N ARG A 92 -17.09 31.36 1.75
CA ARG A 92 -17.88 30.13 1.59
C ARG A 92 -17.21 29.25 0.54
N ALA A 93 -17.22 27.94 0.78
CA ALA A 93 -16.56 26.97 -0.08
C ALA A 93 -17.44 25.74 -0.35
N ASN A 94 -17.33 25.19 -1.56
CA ASN A 94 -17.75 23.82 -1.84
C ASN A 94 -16.51 22.95 -2.13
N VAL A 95 -16.44 21.76 -1.55
CA VAL A 95 -15.36 20.80 -1.80
C VAL A 95 -15.59 20.16 -3.17
N ALA A 96 -14.68 20.38 -4.12
CA ALA A 96 -14.75 19.77 -5.44
C ALA A 96 -14.11 18.37 -5.43
N HIS A 97 -12.91 18.27 -4.86
CA HIS A 97 -12.15 17.03 -4.74
C HIS A 97 -11.37 17.05 -3.43
N SER A 98 -11.33 15.92 -2.73
CA SER A 98 -10.46 15.73 -1.57
C SER A 98 -10.03 14.27 -1.52
N MET A 99 -8.74 14.04 -1.34
CA MET A 99 -8.17 12.70 -1.20
C MET A 99 -6.86 12.77 -0.42
N THR A 100 -6.44 11.63 0.14
CA THR A 100 -5.16 11.53 0.82
C THR A 100 -3.99 11.70 -0.15
N LEU A 101 -2.81 12.07 0.34
CA LEU A 101 -1.61 12.16 -0.51
C LEU A 101 -1.21 10.79 -1.07
N THR A 102 -1.44 9.71 -0.32
CA THR A 102 -1.26 8.34 -0.79
C THR A 102 -2.18 8.05 -1.99
N GLU A 103 -3.46 8.37 -1.88
CA GLU A 103 -4.42 8.19 -2.99
C GLU A 103 -4.07 9.05 -4.18
N ALA A 104 -3.64 10.29 -3.95
CA ALA A 104 -3.23 11.20 -5.02
C ALA A 104 -2.04 10.63 -5.81
N LEU A 105 -1.05 10.04 -5.15
CA LEU A 105 0.06 9.37 -5.82
C LEU A 105 -0.42 8.12 -6.59
N LEU A 106 -1.23 7.27 -5.96
CA LEU A 106 -1.75 6.04 -6.59
C LEU A 106 -2.61 6.30 -7.81
N ARG A 107 -3.43 7.36 -7.77
CA ARG A 107 -4.31 7.77 -8.87
C ARG A 107 -3.59 8.61 -9.92
N ASN A 108 -2.29 8.86 -9.73
CA ASN A 108 -1.50 9.71 -10.59
C ASN A 108 -2.13 11.10 -10.74
N TRP A 109 -2.42 11.77 -9.62
CA TRP A 109 -3.04 13.10 -9.57
C TRP A 109 -2.10 14.16 -10.16
N GLN A 110 -2.09 14.24 -11.48
CA GLN A 110 -1.21 15.09 -12.27
C GLN A 110 -1.95 16.27 -12.90
N GLN A 111 -3.04 16.74 -12.29
CA GLN A 111 -3.86 17.80 -12.87
C GLN A 111 -3.06 19.11 -13.03
N LYS A 112 -2.53 19.30 -14.24
CA LYS A 112 -2.00 20.54 -14.83
C LYS A 112 -2.70 20.65 -16.19
N GLY A 113 -3.69 21.53 -16.33
CA GLY A 113 -4.65 21.43 -17.44
C GLY A 113 -4.09 21.76 -18.84
N ASN A 114 -4.63 21.09 -19.86
CA ASN A 114 -4.80 21.62 -21.23
C ASN A 114 -6.25 21.52 -21.77
N GLY A 115 -7.27 21.54 -20.89
CA GLY A 115 -8.63 21.93 -21.29
C GLY A 115 -9.54 20.85 -21.88
N ASP A 116 -10.08 19.99 -21.01
CA ASP A 116 -11.49 19.55 -21.19
C ASP A 116 -12.19 19.26 -19.84
N TRP A 117 -11.43 19.16 -18.75
CA TRP A 117 -11.95 18.87 -17.40
C TRP A 117 -11.80 20.03 -16.39
N PHE A 118 -11.15 21.14 -16.76
CA PHE A 118 -10.97 22.33 -15.90
C PHE A 118 -11.37 23.65 -16.57
N ASP A 119 -11.88 23.63 -17.80
CA ASP A 119 -12.39 24.85 -18.46
C ASP A 119 -13.58 25.47 -17.69
N HIS A 120 -14.17 24.68 -16.78
CA HIS A 120 -15.22 25.09 -15.86
C HIS A 120 -14.72 25.53 -14.46
N LEU A 121 -13.43 25.37 -14.15
CA LEU A 121 -12.86 25.67 -12.82
C LEU A 121 -12.29 27.10 -12.71
N GLY A 122 -12.31 27.87 -13.80
CA GLY A 122 -11.65 29.18 -13.83
C GLY A 122 -10.14 29.05 -13.59
N HIS A 123 -9.42 30.18 -13.56
CA HIS A 123 -8.00 30.16 -13.23
C HIS A 123 -7.83 29.72 -11.76
N LEU A 124 -7.13 28.59 -11.54
CA LEU A 124 -6.75 28.14 -10.20
C LEU A 124 -6.02 29.29 -9.48
N GLN A 125 -6.51 29.64 -8.29
CA GLN A 125 -5.88 30.67 -7.47
C GLN A 125 -4.48 30.22 -7.06
N PRO A 126 -3.50 31.14 -7.04
CA PRO A 126 -2.16 30.83 -6.57
C PRO A 126 -2.20 30.40 -5.11
N HIS A 127 -1.21 29.60 -4.70
CA HIS A 127 -1.02 29.25 -3.30
C HIS A 127 -0.95 30.50 -2.41
N HIS A 128 -1.79 30.55 -1.38
CA HIS A 128 -1.81 31.61 -0.38
C HIS A 128 -1.06 31.17 0.88
N GLU A 129 0.06 31.84 1.19
CA GLU A 129 0.81 31.62 2.43
C GLU A 129 -0.07 32.00 3.63
N GLY A 130 -0.22 31.09 4.59
CA GLY A 130 -1.17 31.24 5.70
C GLY A 130 -2.62 30.83 5.37
N GLY A 131 -2.87 30.30 4.18
CA GLY A 131 -4.16 29.79 3.74
C GLY A 131 -5.25 30.84 3.58
N LEU A 132 -6.41 30.37 3.13
CA LEU A 132 -7.64 31.14 3.04
C LEU A 132 -8.60 30.59 4.09
N ASP A 133 -9.21 31.45 4.90
CA ASP A 133 -10.21 31.05 5.88
C ASP A 133 -11.50 30.66 5.14
N CYS A 134 -11.65 29.36 4.87
CA CYS A 134 -12.73 28.82 4.06
C CYS A 134 -13.71 28.02 4.92
N GLN A 135 -14.99 28.36 4.80
CA GLN A 135 -16.08 27.65 5.45
C GLN A 135 -16.84 26.80 4.43
N VAL A 136 -16.80 25.48 4.59
CA VAL A 136 -17.59 24.59 3.73
C VAL A 136 -19.07 24.76 3.99
N VAL A 137 -19.84 24.93 2.91
CA VAL A 137 -21.29 25.04 2.92
C VAL A 137 -21.92 23.97 2.05
N ASP A 138 -23.10 23.50 2.45
CA ASP A 138 -23.87 22.49 1.68
C ASP A 138 -24.56 23.11 0.45
N GLU A 139 -24.87 24.40 0.50
CA GLU A 139 -25.44 25.12 -0.63
C GLU A 139 -24.44 25.19 -1.78
N LYS A 140 -24.89 24.88 -2.99
CA LYS A 140 -24.10 25.06 -4.19
C LYS A 140 -23.90 26.56 -4.48
N LEU A 141 -22.65 27.00 -4.45
CA LEU A 141 -22.30 28.38 -4.72
C LEU A 141 -22.43 28.72 -6.22
N PRO A 142 -22.79 29.96 -6.56
CA PRO A 142 -22.87 30.41 -7.94
C PRO A 142 -21.47 30.43 -8.60
N PRO A 143 -21.28 29.74 -9.75
CA PRO A 143 -19.95 29.61 -10.35
C PRO A 143 -19.28 30.93 -10.77
N TYR A 144 -20.06 31.97 -11.07
CA TYR A 144 -19.56 33.26 -11.56
C TYR A 144 -18.92 34.13 -10.46
N ASP A 145 -19.19 33.83 -9.20
CA ASP A 145 -18.62 34.51 -8.03
C ASP A 145 -17.56 33.65 -7.33
N CYS A 146 -17.26 32.47 -7.89
CA CYS A 146 -16.35 31.51 -7.29
C CYS A 146 -15.09 31.33 -8.11
N VAL A 147 -14.01 30.99 -7.42
CA VAL A 147 -12.71 30.63 -7.99
C VAL A 147 -12.26 29.28 -7.43
N ALA A 148 -11.50 28.52 -8.21
CA ALA A 148 -10.89 27.30 -7.72
C ALA A 148 -9.65 27.61 -6.88
N TYR A 149 -9.50 26.94 -5.74
CA TYR A 149 -8.32 26.98 -4.90
C TYR A 149 -7.93 25.56 -4.51
N GLU A 150 -6.64 25.22 -4.59
CA GLU A 150 -6.16 23.89 -4.22
C GLU A 150 -4.97 24.02 -3.26
N ALA A 151 -5.03 23.26 -2.16
CA ALA A 151 -3.95 23.22 -1.19
C ALA A 151 -3.89 21.87 -0.49
N VAL A 152 -2.82 21.68 0.27
CA VAL A 152 -2.59 20.49 1.09
C VAL A 152 -2.93 20.82 2.53
N TYR A 153 -3.76 19.99 3.17
CA TYR A 153 -4.26 20.18 4.53
C TYR A 153 -4.02 18.94 5.39
N ARG A 154 -3.81 19.13 6.68
CA ARG A 154 -3.96 18.06 7.67
C ARG A 154 -5.44 17.73 7.84
N LYS A 155 -5.74 16.45 7.98
CA LYS A 155 -7.09 16.00 8.32
C LYS A 155 -7.45 16.44 9.75
N SER A 156 -8.69 16.87 9.94
CA SER A 156 -9.24 17.31 11.24
C SER A 156 -10.71 16.91 11.36
N ASP A 157 -11.24 16.89 12.59
CA ASP A 157 -12.65 16.64 12.86
C ASP A 157 -13.21 17.71 13.82
N PRO A 158 -14.06 18.64 13.36
CA PRO A 158 -14.51 18.80 11.96
C PRO A 158 -13.38 19.24 11.03
N GLN A 159 -13.51 19.02 9.73
CA GLN A 159 -12.48 19.39 8.77
C GLN A 159 -12.43 20.92 8.58
N HIS A 160 -11.31 21.52 8.96
CA HIS A 160 -11.03 22.93 8.73
C HIS A 160 -10.19 23.13 7.46
N TYR A 161 -10.49 24.19 6.71
CA TYR A 161 -9.77 24.60 5.50
C TYR A 161 -9.28 26.03 5.68
N ASP A 162 -8.29 26.22 6.54
CA ASP A 162 -7.73 27.51 6.92
C ASP A 162 -6.21 27.38 7.21
N SER A 163 -5.60 28.42 7.78
CA SER A 163 -4.17 28.43 8.16
C SER A 163 -3.80 27.32 9.15
N THR A 164 -4.74 26.85 9.97
CA THR A 164 -4.47 25.92 11.07
C THR A 164 -4.19 24.51 10.56
N THR A 165 -4.83 24.12 9.46
CA THR A 165 -4.67 22.80 8.84
C THR A 165 -3.82 22.84 7.58
N GLN A 166 -3.73 23.98 6.87
CA GLN A 166 -2.96 24.08 5.64
C GLN A 166 -1.46 23.89 5.88
N LEU A 167 -0.85 23.03 5.07
CA LEU A 167 0.59 22.80 5.06
C LEU A 167 1.30 23.78 4.12
N ARG A 168 2.59 24.02 4.41
CA ARG A 168 3.51 24.76 3.52
C ARG A 168 3.84 24.01 2.23
N LEU A 169 3.53 22.71 2.15
CA LEU A 169 3.63 21.93 0.92
C LEU A 169 2.55 22.41 -0.05
N THR A 170 2.94 23.01 -1.17
CA THR A 170 1.97 23.46 -2.18
C THR A 170 1.46 22.29 -3.01
N ALA A 171 0.21 22.39 -3.49
CA ALA A 171 -0.38 21.39 -4.35
C ALA A 171 0.41 21.23 -5.66
N GLU A 172 0.95 22.31 -6.22
CA GLU A 172 1.78 22.29 -7.43
C GLU A 172 3.08 21.53 -7.21
N ALA A 173 3.74 21.75 -6.08
CA ALA A 173 4.98 21.06 -5.74
C ALA A 173 4.75 19.55 -5.56
N PHE A 174 3.66 19.18 -4.89
CA PHE A 174 3.30 17.77 -4.73
C PHE A 174 2.91 17.11 -6.07
N LYS A 175 2.14 17.80 -6.91
CA LYS A 175 1.81 17.32 -8.27
C LYS A 175 3.04 17.18 -9.16
N GLN A 176 4.04 18.06 -9.01
CA GLN A 176 5.32 17.91 -9.70
C GLN A 176 6.06 16.65 -9.25
N TYR A 177 6.05 16.36 -7.94
CA TYR A 177 6.58 15.10 -7.45
C TYR A 177 5.86 13.88 -8.03
N ILE A 178 4.52 13.87 -8.08
CA ILE A 178 3.75 12.80 -8.73
C ILE A 178 4.15 12.64 -10.20
N TRP A 179 4.38 13.76 -10.91
CA TRP A 179 4.82 13.75 -12.30
C TRP A 179 6.18 13.08 -12.49
N ASP A 180 7.12 13.38 -11.60
CA ASP A 180 8.48 12.87 -11.67
C ASP A 180 8.63 11.45 -11.08
N HIS A 181 7.68 11.00 -10.25
CA HIS A 181 7.74 9.72 -9.55
C HIS A 181 7.19 8.57 -10.38
N ASN A 182 8.00 7.54 -10.59
CA ASN A 182 7.58 6.31 -11.25
C ASN A 182 7.24 5.21 -10.23
N LEU A 183 6.06 5.32 -9.61
CA LEU A 183 5.58 4.35 -8.61
C LEU A 183 5.52 2.93 -9.18
N GLN A 184 5.10 2.78 -10.44
CA GLN A 184 4.97 1.47 -11.09
C GLN A 184 6.33 0.77 -11.20
N ALA A 185 7.36 1.47 -11.67
CA ALA A 185 8.70 0.90 -11.76
C ALA A 185 9.26 0.53 -10.38
N GLY A 186 9.04 1.38 -9.38
CA GLY A 186 9.41 1.11 -7.99
C GLY A 186 8.75 -0.16 -7.45
N TYR A 187 7.44 -0.30 -7.63
CA TYR A 187 6.70 -1.47 -7.15
C TYR A 187 7.08 -2.75 -7.91
N LEU A 188 7.31 -2.68 -9.22
CA LEU A 188 7.80 -3.82 -10.00
C LEU A 188 9.20 -4.27 -9.55
N ALA A 189 10.08 -3.33 -9.20
CA ALA A 189 11.39 -3.65 -8.65
C ALA A 189 11.27 -4.34 -7.28
N TYR A 190 10.38 -3.83 -6.41
CA TYR A 190 10.04 -4.47 -5.14
C TYR A 190 9.53 -5.91 -5.36
N LEU A 191 8.55 -6.11 -6.25
CA LEU A 191 8.00 -7.43 -6.53
C LEU A 191 9.08 -8.41 -7.03
N LYS A 192 10.00 -7.96 -7.88
CA LYS A 192 11.13 -8.80 -8.35
C LYS A 192 12.00 -9.25 -7.18
N GLN A 193 12.37 -8.35 -6.28
CA GLN A 193 13.18 -8.67 -5.10
C GLN A 193 12.44 -9.59 -4.13
N PHE A 194 11.15 -9.33 -3.92
CA PHE A 194 10.28 -10.15 -3.09
C PHE A 194 10.21 -11.59 -3.60
N TRP A 195 9.95 -11.78 -4.90
CA TRP A 195 9.91 -13.13 -5.49
C TRP A 195 11.28 -13.82 -5.47
N GLN A 196 12.38 -13.08 -5.66
CA GLN A 196 13.72 -13.66 -5.50
C GLN A 196 14.00 -14.16 -4.08
N ALA A 197 13.50 -13.46 -3.06
CA ALA A 197 13.68 -13.84 -1.66
C ALA A 197 12.76 -14.99 -1.21
N HIS A 198 11.55 -15.09 -1.78
CA HIS A 198 10.50 -15.98 -1.24
C HIS A 198 9.99 -17.06 -2.22
N ALA A 199 10.58 -17.20 -3.42
CA ALA A 199 10.11 -18.19 -4.39
C ALA A 199 10.12 -19.63 -3.83
N ASP A 200 11.19 -20.01 -3.13
CA ASP A 200 11.32 -21.35 -2.56
C ASP A 200 10.35 -21.58 -1.39
N ASP A 201 10.20 -20.57 -0.53
CA ASP A 201 9.23 -20.58 0.57
C ASP A 201 7.80 -20.78 0.05
N TYR A 202 7.40 -20.00 -0.97
CA TYR A 202 6.08 -20.13 -1.61
C TYR A 202 5.86 -21.51 -2.23
N ASN A 203 6.88 -22.07 -2.89
CA ASN A 203 6.78 -23.42 -3.46
C ASN A 203 6.54 -24.48 -2.38
N LEU A 204 7.23 -24.37 -1.24
CA LEU A 204 7.06 -25.29 -0.12
C LEU A 204 5.68 -25.12 0.54
N MET A 205 5.26 -23.87 0.76
CA MET A 205 3.94 -23.52 1.28
C MET A 205 2.80 -24.05 0.40
N LEU A 206 2.90 -23.93 -0.92
CA LEU A 206 1.90 -24.45 -1.86
C LEU A 206 1.79 -25.98 -1.78
N LYS A 207 2.92 -26.68 -1.73
CA LYS A 207 2.94 -28.15 -1.59
C LYS A 207 2.34 -28.60 -0.26
N ALA A 208 2.74 -27.94 0.83
CA ALA A 208 2.24 -28.24 2.17
C ALA A 208 0.73 -27.95 2.31
N GLY A 209 0.27 -26.84 1.71
CA GLY A 209 -1.14 -26.49 1.64
C GLY A 209 -1.97 -27.50 0.87
N LEU A 210 -1.49 -27.95 -0.29
CA LEU A 210 -2.15 -29.00 -1.08
C LEU A 210 -2.25 -30.32 -0.31
N PHE A 211 -1.14 -30.75 0.31
CA PHE A 211 -1.12 -31.98 1.10
C PHE A 211 -2.13 -31.93 2.26
N ARG A 212 -2.15 -30.82 3.01
CA ARG A 212 -3.12 -30.60 4.08
C ARG A 212 -4.56 -30.62 3.58
N ALA A 213 -4.84 -29.97 2.46
CA ALA A 213 -6.18 -29.92 1.88
C ALA A 213 -6.65 -31.32 1.47
N ALA A 214 -5.79 -32.13 0.86
CA ALA A 214 -6.09 -33.51 0.50
C ALA A 214 -6.37 -34.36 1.75
N TRP A 215 -5.58 -34.20 2.81
CA TRP A 215 -5.75 -34.94 4.07
C TRP A 215 -7.06 -34.58 4.80
N LEU A 216 -7.48 -33.32 4.76
CA LEU A 216 -8.75 -32.89 5.38
C LEU A 216 -10.00 -33.37 4.61
N GLN A 217 -9.86 -33.79 3.35
CA GLN A 217 -10.95 -34.29 2.52
C GLN A 217 -11.07 -35.82 2.51
N ALA A 218 -10.07 -36.52 3.05
CA ALA A 218 -10.02 -37.98 3.17
C ALA A 218 -10.71 -38.46 4.44
#